data_AF-A0A957L2T3-F1
#
_entry.id   AF-A0A957L2T3-F1
#
_cell.length_a   1.000
_cell.length_b   1.000
_cell.length_c   1.000
_cell.angle_alpha   90.00
_cell.angle_beta   90.00
_cell.angle_gamma   90.00
#
_symmetry.space_group_name_H-M   'P 1'
#
loop_
_entity.id
_entity.type
_entity.pdbx_description
1 polymer ?
#
loop_
_entity_poly.entity_id
_entity_poly.type
_entity_poly.pdbx_seq_one_letter_code
_entity_poly.pdbx_strand_id
1 'polypeptide(L)'
;MAVRTLKPLSMGQILDRAFRVYRQQFLLLLGIVAAFQIPLAISQLIQSQITSQMFSPTGRNNIEAMAGLLTAGSMIGNAFTLLATVTTQFGYAALALIVAHSYLGKPLPFGDLVKQMTESMWQILLAIVLIMVLSLLLMAYAFLIPILGWFTGLGLVFYVSVVMAPLVTPVIALEKQGALAALSRTWALTRRRFWWVLGFGTILFFMAGMLAAGPTALAIGGVQLLAGDG
;
A
#
# COMPACT_ATOMS: atom_id res chain seq x y z
N MET A 1 2.48 -27.80 26.13
CA MET A 1 2.16 -26.78 25.10
C MET A 1 0.81 -26.17 25.47
N ALA A 2 0.77 -24.93 25.95
CA ALA A 2 -0.48 -24.29 26.33
C ALA A 2 -1.29 -23.97 25.07
N VAL A 3 -2.40 -24.70 24.87
CA VAL A 3 -3.37 -24.39 23.82
C VAL A 3 -4.00 -23.05 24.17
N ARG A 4 -3.53 -21.97 23.54
CA ARG A 4 -4.17 -20.65 23.64
C ARG A 4 -5.52 -20.77 22.94
N THR A 5 -6.57 -20.95 23.72
CA THR A 5 -7.96 -20.84 23.26
C THR A 5 -8.18 -19.43 22.73
N LEU A 6 -8.37 -19.32 21.41
CA LEU A 6 -8.69 -18.07 20.74
C LEU A 6 -10.10 -17.65 21.18
N LYS A 7 -10.18 -16.82 22.23
CA LYS A 7 -11.45 -16.23 22.68
C LYS A 7 -11.95 -15.29 21.58
N PRO A 8 -13.20 -15.41 21.11
CA PRO A 8 -13.76 -14.45 20.17
C PRO A 8 -13.74 -13.07 20.82
N LEU A 9 -12.99 -12.15 20.24
CA LEU A 9 -12.91 -10.76 20.69
C LEU A 9 -14.09 -9.99 20.12
N SER A 10 -14.80 -9.26 21.00
CA SER A 10 -15.77 -8.26 20.57
C SER A 10 -15.06 -7.08 19.90
N MET A 11 -15.73 -6.38 18.97
CA MET A 11 -15.16 -5.23 18.25
C MET A 11 -14.58 -4.16 19.20
N GLY A 12 -15.25 -3.89 20.33
CA GLY A 12 -14.75 -2.94 21.34
C GLY A 12 -13.46 -3.42 22.02
N GLN A 13 -13.30 -4.73 22.22
CA GLN A 13 -12.08 -5.31 22.78
C GLN A 13 -10.93 -5.27 21.77
N ILE A 14 -11.21 -5.40 20.47
CA ILE A 14 -10.21 -5.24 19.42
C ILE A 14 -9.69 -3.80 19.41
N LEU A 15 -10.59 -2.82 19.50
CA LEU A 15 -10.23 -1.39 19.54
C LEU A 15 -9.45 -1.01 20.81
N ASP A 16 -9.93 -1.37 22.00
CA ASP A 16 -9.20 -1.10 23.26
C ASP A 16 -7.79 -1.68 23.22
N ARG A 17 -7.67 -2.88 22.67
CA ARG A 17 -6.38 -3.56 22.57
C ARG A 17 -5.47 -2.93 21.52
N ALA A 18 -6.02 -2.50 20.38
CA ALA A 18 -5.28 -1.74 19.38
C ALA A 18 -4.74 -0.43 19.96
N PHE A 19 -5.56 0.33 20.70
CA PHE A 19 -5.12 1.57 21.36
C PHE A 19 -4.03 1.32 22.40
N ARG A 20 -4.14 0.23 23.16
CA ARG A 20 -3.11 -0.16 24.13
C ARG A 20 -1.77 -0.45 23.46
N VAL A 21 -1.76 -1.24 22.38
CA VAL A 21 -0.55 -1.53 21.60
C VAL A 21 0.03 -0.24 21.02
N TYR A 22 -0.81 0.60 20.43
CA TYR A 22 -0.41 1.89 19.87
C TYR A 22 0.27 2.77 20.92
N ARG A 23 -0.31 2.89 22.12
CA ARG A 23 0.26 3.72 23.20
C ARG A 23 1.55 3.14 23.78
N GLN A 24 1.65 1.81 23.90
CA GLN A 24 2.82 1.14 24.46
C GLN A 24 4.03 1.18 23.53
N GLN A 25 3.81 1.11 22.22
CA GLN A 25 4.87 1.05 21.20
C GLN A 25 4.85 2.26 20.26
N PHE A 26 4.31 3.40 20.72
CA PHE A 26 4.09 4.59 19.90
C PHE A 26 5.34 5.01 19.13
N LEU A 27 6.48 5.14 19.80
CA LEU A 27 7.74 5.55 19.18
C LEU A 27 8.26 4.56 18.14
N LEU A 28 8.07 3.25 18.39
CA LEU A 28 8.52 2.21 17.46
C LEU A 28 7.62 2.18 16.21
N LEU A 29 6.29 2.27 16.40
CA LEU A 29 5.33 2.36 15.30
C LEU A 29 5.56 3.63 14.48
N LEU A 30 5.74 4.78 15.16
CA LEU A 30 6.03 6.05 14.52
C LEU A 30 7.36 6.00 13.77
N GLY A 31 8.41 5.46 14.38
CA GLY A 31 9.73 5.34 13.76
C GLY A 31 9.72 4.48 12.50
N ILE A 32 8.94 3.40 12.49
CA ILE A 32 8.82 2.51 11.33
C ILE A 32 7.98 3.16 10.24
N VAL A 33 6.84 3.76 10.58
CA VAL A 33 6.05 4.53 9.61
C VAL A 33 6.90 5.64 9.00
N ALA A 34 7.63 6.40 9.83
CA ALA A 34 8.52 7.46 9.37
C ALA A 34 9.65 6.93 8.47
N ALA A 35 10.27 5.79 8.83
CA ALA A 35 11.33 5.17 8.05
C ALA A 35 10.90 4.79 6.62
N PHE A 36 9.62 4.43 6.42
CA PHE A 36 9.08 4.14 5.08
C PHE A 36 8.48 5.36 4.39
N GLN A 37 7.75 6.21 5.13
CA GLN A 37 6.99 7.33 4.58
C GLN A 37 7.85 8.54 4.24
N ILE A 38 8.88 8.86 5.05
CA ILE A 38 9.73 10.04 4.79
C ILE A 38 10.51 9.86 3.48
N PRO A 39 11.24 8.74 3.25
CA PRO A 39 11.93 8.54 1.97
C PRO A 39 10.98 8.50 0.78
N LEU A 40 9.77 7.96 0.98
CA LEU A 40 8.75 7.94 -0.05
C LEU A 40 8.27 9.35 -0.39
N ALA A 41 7.99 10.19 0.62
CA ALA A 41 7.57 11.58 0.43
C ALA A 41 8.65 12.39 -0.29
N ILE A 42 9.93 12.22 0.08
CA ILE A 42 11.06 12.86 -0.61
C ILE A 42 11.11 12.41 -2.08
N SER A 43 10.93 11.11 -2.34
CA SER A 43 10.92 10.56 -3.69
C SER A 43 9.78 11.15 -4.53
N GLN A 44 8.60 11.34 -3.95
CA GLN A 44 7.45 11.98 -4.60
C GLN A 44 7.70 13.47 -4.89
N LEU A 45 8.36 14.19 -3.97
CA LEU A 45 8.76 15.58 -4.20
C LEU A 45 9.73 15.68 -5.38
N ILE A 46 10.75 14.81 -5.43
CA ILE A 46 11.72 14.74 -6.54
C ILE A 46 10.99 14.44 -7.86
N GLN A 47 10.09 13.45 -7.87
CA GLN A 47 9.27 13.12 -9.03
C GLN A 47 8.46 14.33 -9.51
N SER A 48 7.80 15.04 -8.60
CA SER A 48 6.99 16.23 -8.91
C SER A 48 7.83 17.32 -9.60
N GLN A 49 9.04 17.57 -9.11
CA GLN A 49 9.96 18.53 -9.71
C GLN A 49 10.39 18.10 -11.12
N ILE A 50 10.81 16.83 -11.29
CA ILE A 50 11.21 16.29 -12.60
C ILE A 50 10.05 16.38 -13.60
N THR A 51 8.85 15.95 -13.20
CA THR A 51 7.66 16.01 -14.06
C THR A 51 7.32 17.45 -14.43
N SER A 52 7.37 18.40 -13.50
CA SER A 52 7.07 19.82 -13.80
C SER A 52 8.01 20.44 -14.84
N GLN A 53 9.30 20.11 -14.79
CA GLN A 53 10.30 20.60 -15.76
C GLN A 53 10.07 20.03 -17.18
N MET A 54 9.61 18.79 -17.27
CA MET A 54 9.30 18.13 -18.55
C MET A 54 8.10 18.76 -19.27
N PHE A 55 7.19 19.41 -18.54
CA PHE A 55 6.00 20.09 -19.08
C PHE A 55 6.18 21.60 -19.26
N SER A 56 7.43 22.08 -19.33
CA SER A 56 7.71 23.50 -19.56
C SER A 56 7.16 24.00 -20.91
N PRO A 57 6.73 25.29 -21.00
CA PRO A 57 6.06 25.85 -22.18
C PRO A 57 6.83 25.73 -23.49
N THR A 58 8.15 25.55 -23.42
CA THR A 58 9.08 25.52 -24.56
C THR A 58 8.87 24.32 -25.50
N GLY A 59 8.28 23.22 -25.02
CA GLY A 59 8.03 21.99 -25.79
C GLY A 59 6.71 21.98 -26.59
N ARG A 60 5.88 23.03 -26.48
CA ARG A 60 4.48 23.02 -26.96
C ARG A 60 4.33 23.14 -28.49
N ASN A 61 5.41 23.46 -29.19
CA ASN A 61 5.38 23.86 -30.60
C ASN A 61 5.64 22.70 -31.58
N ASN A 62 6.01 21.52 -31.07
CA ASN A 62 6.29 20.34 -31.89
C ASN A 62 5.57 19.11 -31.28
N ILE A 63 4.60 18.58 -32.00
CA ILE A 63 3.77 17.44 -31.57
C ILE A 63 4.62 16.19 -31.31
N GLU A 64 5.66 15.94 -32.11
CA GLU A 64 6.55 14.78 -31.93
C GLU A 64 7.43 14.93 -30.69
N ALA A 65 7.96 16.13 -30.45
CA ALA A 65 8.72 16.44 -29.24
C ALA A 65 7.83 16.33 -27.99
N MET A 66 6.57 16.77 -28.08
CA MET A 66 5.60 16.66 -27.00
C MET A 66 5.22 15.21 -26.72
N ALA A 67 5.04 14.37 -27.75
CA ALA A 67 4.79 12.94 -27.60
C ALA A 67 5.97 12.20 -26.94
N GLY A 68 7.21 12.54 -27.33
CA GLY A 68 8.43 12.00 -26.72
C GLY A 68 8.55 12.38 -25.24
N LEU A 69 8.30 13.65 -24.89
CA LEU A 69 8.30 14.14 -23.51
C LEU A 69 7.20 13.49 -22.66
N LEU A 70 5.98 13.35 -23.20
CA LEU A 70 4.88 12.66 -22.54
C LEU A 70 5.22 11.19 -22.25
N THR A 71 5.81 10.51 -23.23
CA THR A 71 6.19 9.09 -23.08
C THR A 71 7.27 8.94 -22.01
N ALA A 72 8.36 9.72 -22.09
CA ALA A 72 9.43 9.69 -21.10
C ALA A 72 8.92 10.05 -19.69
N GLY A 73 8.11 11.10 -19.57
CA GLY A 73 7.51 11.54 -18.31
C GLY A 73 6.62 10.46 -17.69
N SER A 74 5.81 9.77 -18.51
CA SER A 74 4.96 8.68 -18.03
C SER A 74 5.75 7.46 -17.57
N MET A 75 6.84 7.08 -18.27
CA MET A 75 7.71 5.98 -17.86
C MET A 75 8.39 6.24 -16.51
N ILE A 76 8.93 7.45 -16.34
CA ILE A 76 9.51 7.88 -15.06
C ILE A 76 8.44 7.87 -13.97
N GLY A 77 7.26 8.45 -14.24
CA GLY A 77 6.18 8.49 -13.28
C GLY A 77 5.70 7.09 -12.85
N ASN A 78 5.63 6.16 -13.79
CA ASN A 78 5.28 4.77 -13.51
C ASN A 78 6.35 4.07 -12.67
N ALA A 79 7.64 4.30 -12.93
CA ALA A 79 8.73 3.73 -12.13
C ALA A 79 8.66 4.20 -10.66
N PHE A 80 8.44 5.50 -10.43
CA PHE A 80 8.23 6.03 -9.08
C PHE A 80 6.98 5.48 -8.40
N THR A 81 5.89 5.30 -9.14
CA THR A 81 4.65 4.70 -8.62
C THR A 81 4.84 3.24 -8.21
N LEU A 82 5.61 2.48 -8.98
CA LEU A 82 5.96 1.10 -8.64
C LEU A 82 6.81 1.07 -7.36
N LEU A 83 7.84 1.93 -7.27
CA LEU A 83 8.66 2.05 -6.06
C LEU A 83 7.79 2.40 -4.84
N ALA A 84 6.87 3.36 -4.98
CA ALA A 84 5.93 3.76 -3.93
C ALA A 84 5.05 2.59 -3.47
N THR A 85 4.51 1.83 -4.42
CA THR A 85 3.65 0.68 -4.14
C THR A 85 4.42 -0.40 -3.39
N VAL A 86 5.65 -0.68 -3.80
CA VAL A 86 6.51 -1.67 -3.14
C VAL A 86 6.81 -1.23 -1.70
N THR A 87 7.28 0.00 -1.51
CA THR A 87 7.61 0.55 -0.18
C THR A 87 6.42 0.55 0.78
N THR A 88 5.23 0.91 0.30
CA THR A 88 4.00 0.90 1.13
C THR A 88 3.60 -0.51 1.55
N GLN A 89 3.72 -1.51 0.68
CA GLN A 89 3.48 -2.91 1.02
C GLN A 89 4.44 -3.41 2.11
N PHE A 90 5.73 -3.07 2.00
CA PHE A 90 6.70 -3.36 3.06
C PHE A 90 6.32 -2.70 4.39
N GLY A 91 5.84 -1.46 4.37
CA GLY A 91 5.31 -0.79 5.56
C GLY A 91 4.17 -1.56 6.22
N TYR A 92 3.21 -2.08 5.44
CA TYR A 92 2.11 -2.91 5.97
C TYR A 92 2.62 -4.23 6.57
N ALA A 93 3.60 -4.87 5.93
CA ALA A 93 4.24 -6.08 6.46
C ALA A 93 4.91 -5.81 7.83
N ALA A 94 5.67 -4.72 7.92
CA ALA A 94 6.37 -4.30 9.13
C ALA A 94 5.39 -4.09 10.28
N LEU A 95 4.32 -3.32 10.03
CA LEU A 95 3.29 -3.03 11.01
C LEU A 95 2.61 -4.30 11.53
N ALA A 96 2.26 -5.23 10.64
CA ALA A 96 1.66 -6.49 11.02
C ALA A 96 2.60 -7.37 11.86
N LEU A 97 3.89 -7.43 11.52
CA LEU A 97 4.89 -8.17 12.27
C LEU A 97 5.04 -7.62 13.70
N ILE A 98 5.13 -6.30 13.86
CA ILE A 98 5.25 -5.66 15.18
C ILE A 98 4.01 -5.97 16.03
N VAL A 99 2.82 -5.79 15.46
CA VAL A 99 1.56 -6.03 16.17
C VAL A 99 1.51 -7.48 16.61
N ALA A 100 1.81 -8.43 15.73
CA ALA A 100 1.84 -9.86 16.06
C ALA A 100 2.83 -10.18 17.19
N HIS A 101 4.03 -9.61 17.16
CA HIS A 101 5.03 -9.88 18.20
C HIS A 101 4.74 -9.19 19.53
N SER A 102 4.10 -8.01 19.49
CA SER A 102 3.52 -7.36 20.66
C SER A 102 2.47 -8.26 21.33
N TYR A 103 1.63 -8.94 20.54
CA TYR A 103 0.69 -9.95 21.05
C TYR A 103 1.38 -11.21 21.60
N LEU A 104 2.58 -11.55 21.11
CA LEU A 104 3.37 -12.67 21.60
C LEU A 104 4.22 -12.32 22.83
N GLY A 105 4.28 -11.04 23.23
CA GLY A 105 5.07 -10.57 24.37
C GLY A 105 6.59 -10.57 24.09
N LYS A 106 6.99 -10.59 22.82
CA LYS A 106 8.40 -10.59 22.41
C LYS A 106 8.77 -9.21 21.86
N PRO A 107 9.63 -8.42 22.53
CA PRO A 107 10.13 -7.18 21.96
C PRO A 107 11.03 -7.51 20.77
N LEU A 108 10.73 -6.96 19.59
CA LEU A 108 11.59 -7.04 18.42
C LEU A 108 12.42 -5.76 18.30
N PRO A 109 13.76 -5.84 18.36
CA PRO A 109 14.60 -4.73 17.98
C PRO A 109 14.47 -4.46 16.47
N PHE A 110 14.66 -3.20 16.08
CA PHE A 110 14.47 -2.74 14.70
C PHE A 110 15.31 -3.54 13.67
N GLY A 111 16.53 -3.94 14.02
CA GLY A 111 17.40 -4.70 13.11
C GLY A 111 16.86 -6.08 12.77
N ASP A 112 16.27 -6.78 13.75
CA ASP A 112 15.68 -8.11 13.53
C ASP A 112 14.40 -8.03 12.70
N LEU A 113 13.65 -6.94 12.83
CA LEU A 113 12.49 -6.66 11.99
C LEU A 113 12.91 -6.48 10.53
N VAL A 114 13.93 -5.65 10.27
CA VAL A 114 14.44 -5.44 8.90
C VAL A 114 14.93 -6.75 8.30
N LYS A 115 15.70 -7.55 9.06
CA LYS A 115 16.17 -8.86 8.58
C LYS A 115 15.01 -9.78 8.21
N GLN A 116 14.02 -9.92 9.09
CA GLN A 116 12.85 -10.78 8.85
C GLN A 116 12.01 -10.32 7.65
N MET A 117 11.91 -9.00 7.43
CA MET A 117 11.27 -8.43 6.25
C MET A 117 12.06 -8.73 4.97
N THR A 118 13.38 -8.57 5.00
CA THR A 118 14.24 -8.84 3.83
C THR A 118 14.24 -10.32 3.44
N GLU A 119 14.16 -11.24 4.39
CA GLU A 119 14.00 -12.68 4.13
C GLU A 119 12.69 -13.00 3.39
N SER A 120 11.64 -12.22 3.63
CA SER A 120 10.33 -12.39 2.99
C SER A 120 10.18 -11.55 1.70
N MET A 121 11.19 -10.73 1.37
CA MET A 121 11.15 -9.73 0.29
C MET A 121 10.82 -10.37 -1.05
N TRP A 122 11.42 -11.52 -1.36
CA TRP A 122 11.17 -12.22 -2.62
C TRP A 122 9.71 -12.69 -2.76
N GLN A 123 9.12 -13.20 -1.68
CA GLN A 123 7.73 -13.66 -1.69
C GLN A 123 6.74 -12.49 -1.76
N ILE A 124 7.07 -11.35 -1.11
CA ILE A 124 6.27 -10.12 -1.20
C ILE A 124 6.31 -9.57 -2.63
N LEU A 125 7.49 -9.51 -3.27
CA LEU A 125 7.62 -9.09 -4.66
C LEU A 125 6.82 -9.99 -5.60
N LEU A 126 6.93 -11.32 -5.44
CA LEU A 126 6.13 -12.27 -6.23
C LEU A 126 4.62 -12.07 -6.01
N ALA A 127 4.18 -11.78 -4.78
CA ALA A 127 2.78 -11.52 -4.48
C ALA A 127 2.29 -10.22 -5.13
N ILE A 128 3.08 -9.15 -5.09
CA ILE A 128 2.77 -7.89 -5.77
C ILE A 128 2.63 -8.11 -7.27
N VAL A 129 3.59 -8.80 -7.89
CA VAL A 129 3.54 -9.13 -9.33
C VAL A 129 2.30 -9.97 -9.65
N LEU A 130 1.99 -10.99 -8.85
CA LEU A 130 0.78 -11.80 -9.02
C LEU A 130 -0.50 -10.97 -8.92
N ILE A 131 -0.58 -10.06 -7.95
CA ILE A 131 -1.72 -9.15 -7.78
C ILE A 131 -1.83 -8.19 -8.96
N MET A 132 -0.71 -7.65 -9.46
CA MET A 132 -0.69 -6.79 -10.64
C MET A 132 -1.17 -7.54 -11.89
N VAL A 133 -0.65 -8.75 -12.14
CA VAL A 133 -1.08 -9.60 -13.25
C VAL A 133 -2.56 -9.94 -13.13
N LEU A 134 -3.02 -10.34 -11.94
CA LEU A 134 -4.43 -10.61 -11.69
C LEU A 134 -5.29 -9.37 -11.96
N SER A 135 -4.87 -8.20 -11.50
CA SER A 135 -5.60 -6.95 -11.73
C SER A 135 -5.69 -6.60 -13.22
N LEU A 136 -4.60 -6.80 -13.98
CA LEU A 136 -4.59 -6.60 -15.43
C LEU A 136 -5.51 -7.58 -16.16
N LEU A 137 -5.50 -8.86 -15.77
CA LEU A 137 -6.39 -9.87 -16.34
C LEU A 137 -7.87 -9.55 -16.08
N LEU A 138 -8.19 -9.10 -14.87
CA LEU A 138 -9.55 -8.68 -14.51
C LEU A 138 -9.97 -7.42 -15.27
N MET A 139 -9.04 -6.49 -15.51
CA MET A 139 -9.31 -5.28 -16.29
C MET A 139 -9.52 -5.61 -17.78
N ALA A 140 -8.73 -6.52 -18.34
CA ALA A 140 -8.92 -7.03 -19.69
C ALA A 140 -10.28 -7.74 -19.84
N TYR A 141 -10.67 -8.55 -18.84
CA TYR A 141 -11.98 -9.18 -18.78
C TYR A 141 -13.12 -8.13 -18.72
N ALA A 142 -12.95 -7.08 -17.92
CA ALA A 142 -13.93 -5.99 -17.82
C ALA A 142 -14.14 -5.25 -19.14
N PHE A 143 -13.07 -5.09 -19.94
CA PHE A 143 -13.11 -4.51 -21.28
C PHE A 143 -13.77 -5.43 -22.32
N LEU A 144 -13.56 -6.75 -22.22
CA LEU A 144 -14.09 -7.71 -23.18
C LEU A 144 -15.62 -7.86 -23.10
N ILE A 145 -16.19 -7.69 -21.90
CA ILE A 145 -17.64 -7.83 -21.66
C ILE A 145 -18.15 -6.54 -20.98
N PRO A 146 -18.49 -5.48 -21.73
CA PRO A 146 -18.72 -4.15 -21.15
C PRO A 146 -19.85 -4.10 -20.11
N ILE A 147 -20.97 -4.80 -20.37
CA ILE A 147 -22.18 -4.69 -19.55
C ILE A 147 -22.03 -5.44 -18.21
N LEU A 148 -21.48 -6.66 -18.22
CA LEU A 148 -21.26 -7.46 -17.01
C LEU A 148 -19.91 -7.14 -16.35
N GLY A 149 -18.90 -6.85 -17.16
CA GLY A 149 -17.53 -6.59 -16.75
C GLY A 149 -17.35 -5.25 -16.05
N TRP A 150 -18.15 -4.22 -16.35
CA TRP A 150 -18.11 -3.00 -15.54
C TRP A 150 -18.63 -3.24 -14.12
N PHE A 151 -19.75 -3.94 -13.97
CA PHE A 151 -20.35 -4.15 -12.65
C PHE A 151 -19.56 -5.16 -11.81
N THR A 152 -19.05 -6.22 -12.45
CA THR A 152 -18.34 -7.31 -11.76
C THR A 152 -16.82 -7.12 -11.78
N GLY A 153 -16.25 -6.70 -12.90
CA GLY A 153 -14.81 -6.55 -13.09
C GLY A 153 -14.21 -5.34 -12.37
N LEU A 154 -14.77 -4.13 -12.53
CA LEU A 154 -14.26 -2.96 -11.78
C LEU A 154 -14.44 -3.13 -10.28
N GLY A 155 -15.60 -3.65 -9.83
CA GLY A 155 -15.83 -3.94 -8.43
C GLY A 155 -14.85 -4.97 -7.87
N LEU A 156 -14.50 -6.00 -8.66
CA LEU A 156 -13.54 -7.02 -8.26
C LEU A 156 -12.10 -6.49 -8.27
N VAL A 157 -11.71 -5.68 -9.25
CA VAL A 157 -10.39 -5.00 -9.27
C VAL A 157 -10.28 -4.11 -8.04
N PHE A 158 -11.28 -3.28 -7.77
CA PHE A 158 -11.32 -2.44 -6.58
C PHE A 158 -11.18 -3.26 -5.30
N TYR A 159 -11.91 -4.38 -5.19
CA TYR A 159 -11.80 -5.28 -4.05
C TYR A 159 -10.39 -5.90 -3.91
N VAL A 160 -9.79 -6.35 -5.01
CA VAL A 160 -8.44 -6.92 -4.99
C VAL A 160 -7.41 -5.86 -4.58
N SER A 161 -7.53 -4.64 -5.10
CA SER A 161 -6.59 -3.56 -4.78
C SER A 161 -6.74 -3.04 -3.35
N VAL A 162 -7.99 -2.81 -2.90
CA VAL A 162 -8.25 -2.16 -1.60
C VAL A 162 -8.23 -3.16 -0.44
N VAL A 163 -8.69 -4.39 -0.66
CA VAL A 163 -8.85 -5.39 0.41
C VAL A 163 -7.81 -6.49 0.31
N MET A 164 -7.65 -7.16 -0.83
CA MET A 164 -6.72 -8.29 -0.93
C MET A 164 -5.27 -7.85 -0.76
N ALA A 165 -4.83 -6.86 -1.54
CA ALA A 165 -3.43 -6.47 -1.59
C ALA A 165 -2.82 -6.16 -0.21
N PRO A 166 -3.42 -5.33 0.66
CA PRO A 166 -2.86 -5.05 1.98
C PRO A 166 -2.95 -6.23 2.95
N LEU A 167 -3.78 -7.25 2.70
CA LEU A 167 -3.93 -8.42 3.56
C LEU A 167 -3.02 -9.59 3.16
N VAL A 168 -2.64 -9.71 1.88
CA VAL A 168 -1.74 -10.78 1.42
C VAL A 168 -0.35 -10.63 2.02
N THR A 169 0.17 -9.40 2.04
CA THR A 169 1.50 -9.09 2.57
C THR A 169 1.72 -9.53 4.02
N PRO A 170 0.85 -9.19 4.99
CA PRO A 170 1.00 -9.67 6.36
C PRO A 170 0.79 -11.18 6.51
N VAL A 171 -0.03 -11.82 5.65
CA VAL A 171 -0.16 -13.29 5.66
C VAL A 171 1.14 -13.97 5.24
N ILE A 172 1.84 -13.44 4.22
CA ILE A 172 3.15 -13.96 3.80
C ILE A 172 4.18 -13.77 4.92
N ALA A 173 4.25 -12.56 5.48
CA ALA A 173 5.21 -12.24 6.52
C ALA A 173 5.00 -13.08 7.80
N LEU A 174 3.74 -13.34 8.18
CA LEU A 174 3.41 -14.08 9.40
C LEU A 174 3.44 -15.60 9.21
N GLU A 175 2.93 -16.10 8.09
CA GLU A 175 2.78 -17.54 7.86
C GLU A 175 3.95 -18.15 7.07
N LYS A 176 4.89 -17.33 6.56
CA LYS A 176 6.03 -17.74 5.70
C LYS A 176 5.61 -18.62 4.52
N GLN A 177 4.40 -18.40 4.01
CA GLN A 177 3.82 -19.16 2.91
C GLN A 177 4.10 -18.49 1.57
N GLY A 178 4.20 -19.30 0.51
CA GLY A 178 4.36 -18.79 -0.85
C GLY A 178 3.18 -17.90 -1.30
N ALA A 179 3.45 -16.99 -2.23
CA ALA A 179 2.51 -15.96 -2.67
C ALA A 179 1.12 -16.48 -3.07
N LEU A 180 1.05 -17.61 -3.81
CA LEU A 180 -0.22 -18.21 -4.23
C LEU A 180 -1.01 -18.82 -3.06
N ALA A 181 -0.31 -19.45 -2.10
CA ALA A 181 -0.94 -19.99 -0.91
C ALA A 181 -1.51 -18.86 -0.04
N ALA A 182 -0.74 -17.78 0.11
CA ALA A 182 -1.21 -16.58 0.82
C ALA A 182 -2.43 -15.94 0.13
N LEU A 183 -2.45 -15.86 -1.20
CA LEU A 183 -3.57 -15.28 -1.95
C LEU A 183 -4.84 -16.12 -1.83
N SER A 184 -4.75 -17.44 -2.01
CA SER A 184 -5.91 -18.34 -1.86
C SER A 184 -6.46 -18.33 -0.44
N ARG A 185 -5.58 -18.25 0.56
CA ARG A 185 -5.96 -18.14 1.98
C ARG A 185 -6.61 -16.81 2.30
N THR A 186 -6.04 -15.70 1.82
CA THR A 186 -6.63 -14.37 1.99
C THR A 186 -8.01 -14.32 1.34
N TRP A 187 -8.18 -14.90 0.15
CA TRP A 187 -9.47 -15.04 -0.52
C TRP A 187 -10.48 -15.84 0.33
N ALA A 188 -10.07 -16.97 0.89
CA ALA A 188 -10.92 -17.79 1.75
C ALA A 188 -11.39 -17.05 3.02
N LEU A 189 -10.53 -16.22 3.61
CA LEU A 189 -10.86 -15.42 4.80
C LEU A 189 -11.86 -14.30 4.48
N THR A 190 -11.65 -13.61 3.37
CA THR A 190 -12.42 -12.40 3.04
C THR A 190 -13.76 -12.70 2.36
N ARG A 191 -13.86 -13.76 1.54
CA ARG A 191 -15.10 -14.13 0.83
C ARG A 191 -16.31 -14.33 1.74
N ARG A 192 -16.11 -14.83 2.97
CA ARG A 192 -17.20 -15.16 3.90
C ARG A 192 -17.87 -13.92 4.47
N ARG A 193 -17.16 -12.78 4.52
CA ARG A 193 -17.66 -11.50 5.04
C ARG A 193 -17.42 -10.37 4.04
N PHE A 194 -17.58 -10.68 2.75
CA PHE A 194 -17.26 -9.79 1.63
C PHE A 194 -17.76 -8.36 1.85
N TRP A 195 -19.07 -8.18 2.11
CA TRP A 195 -19.69 -6.86 2.27
C TRP A 195 -19.14 -6.04 3.44
N TRP A 196 -18.90 -6.69 4.58
CA TRP A 196 -18.37 -6.02 5.76
C TRP A 196 -16.91 -5.61 5.57
N VAL A 197 -16.11 -6.49 4.97
CA VAL A 197 -14.68 -6.22 4.72
C VAL A 197 -14.53 -5.14 3.65
N LEU A 198 -15.35 -5.19 2.58
CA LEU A 198 -15.34 -4.17 1.53
C LEU A 198 -15.75 -2.80 2.08
N GLY A 199 -16.85 -2.72 2.84
CA GLY A 199 -17.29 -1.46 3.44
C GLY A 199 -16.24 -0.86 4.39
N PHE A 200 -15.69 -1.69 5.28
CA PHE A 200 -14.65 -1.25 6.21
C PHE A 200 -13.35 -0.84 5.49
N GLY A 201 -12.89 -1.65 4.54
CA GLY A 201 -11.70 -1.35 3.74
C GLY A 201 -11.87 -0.07 2.93
N THR A 202 -13.06 0.19 2.40
CA THR A 202 -13.38 1.42 1.67
C THR A 202 -13.31 2.65 2.57
N ILE A 203 -13.91 2.58 3.77
CA ILE A 203 -13.84 3.68 4.74
C ILE A 203 -12.39 3.96 5.13
N LEU A 204 -11.61 2.91 5.42
CA LEU A 204 -10.19 3.04 5.74
C LEU A 204 -9.40 3.63 4.57
N PHE A 205 -9.70 3.23 3.34
CA PHE A 205 -9.06 3.76 2.14
C PHE A 205 -9.31 5.26 2.01
N PHE A 206 -10.55 5.72 2.18
CA PHE A 206 -10.86 7.14 2.15
C PHE A 206 -10.20 7.91 3.31
N MET A 207 -10.25 7.38 4.53
CA MET A 207 -9.57 8.01 5.68
C MET A 207 -8.07 8.11 5.46
N ALA A 208 -7.42 7.04 5.01
CA ALA A 208 -6.00 7.03 4.70
C ALA A 208 -5.67 8.01 3.56
N GLY A 209 -6.51 8.06 2.52
CA GLY A 209 -6.38 9.00 1.42
C GLY A 209 -6.46 10.45 1.87
N MET A 210 -7.42 10.79 2.73
CA MET A 210 -7.54 12.15 3.29
C MET A 210 -6.35 12.52 4.18
N LEU A 211 -5.89 11.57 5.02
CA LEU A 211 -4.73 11.76 5.88
C LEU A 211 -3.43 11.90 5.10
N ALA A 212 -3.28 11.20 3.98
CA ALA A 212 -2.11 11.29 3.11
C ALA A 212 -2.15 12.54 2.21
N ALA A 213 -3.32 12.92 1.70
CA ALA A 213 -3.47 14.06 0.82
C ALA A 213 -3.18 15.39 1.52
N GLY A 214 -3.50 15.52 2.81
CA GLY A 214 -3.27 16.74 3.59
C GLY A 214 -1.80 17.19 3.60
N PRO A 215 -0.86 16.39 4.13
CA PRO A 215 0.56 16.71 4.15
C PRO A 215 1.13 16.94 2.75
N THR A 216 0.73 16.14 1.77
CA THR A 216 1.20 16.29 0.39
C THR A 216 0.73 17.60 -0.24
N ALA A 217 -0.53 17.99 -0.03
CA ALA A 217 -1.05 19.27 -0.52
C ALA A 217 -0.35 20.46 0.15
N LEU A 218 -0.09 20.38 1.46
CA LEU A 218 0.67 21.39 2.19
C LEU A 218 2.13 21.48 1.72
N ALA A 219 2.78 20.34 1.47
CA ALA A 219 4.15 20.29 0.98
C ALA A 219 4.26 20.89 -0.43
N ILE A 220 3.35 20.54 -1.34
CA ILE A 220 3.31 21.08 -2.71
C ILE A 220 3.02 22.59 -2.66
N GLY A 221 2.00 23.02 -1.91
CA GLY A 221 1.66 24.44 -1.77
C GLY A 221 2.78 25.26 -1.14
N GLY A 222 3.44 24.73 -0.11
CA GLY A 222 4.58 25.39 0.53
C GLY A 222 5.78 25.56 -0.41
N VAL A 223 6.08 24.54 -1.22
CA VAL A 223 7.15 24.62 -2.24
C VAL A 223 6.80 25.65 -3.32
N GLN A 224 5.53 25.72 -3.74
CA GLN A 224 5.08 26.70 -4.73
C GLN A 224 5.16 28.14 -4.20
N LEU A 225 4.82 28.38 -2.93
CA LEU A 225 4.97 29.69 -2.30
C LEU A 225 6.44 30.12 -2.22
N LEU A 226 7.35 29.20 -1.85
CA LEU A 226 8.79 29.50 -1.80
C LEU A 226 9.42 29.70 -3.19
N ALA A 227 8.86 29.08 -4.23
CA ALA A 227 9.33 29.21 -5.61
C ALA A 227 8.68 30.39 -6.36
N GLY A 228 7.62 31.00 -5.82
CA GLY A 228 6.86 32.09 -6.45
C GLY A 228 7.38 33.50 -6.19
N ASP A 229 8.36 33.67 -5.29
CA ASP A 229 8.94 34.96 -4.90
C ASP A 229 10.33 35.24 -5.54
N GLY A 230 10.62 34.66 -6.71
CA GLY A 230 11.89 34.83 -7.45
C GLY A 230 11.72 35.46 -8.83
#